data_AF-A0A835UPV7-F1
#
_entry.id   AF-A0A835UPV7-F1
#
_cell.length_a   1.000
_cell.length_b   1.000
_cell.length_c   1.000
_cell.angle_alpha   90.00
_cell.angle_beta   90.00
_cell.angle_gamma   90.00
#
_symmetry.space_group_name_H-M   'P 1'
#
loop_
_entity.id
_entity.type
_entity.pdbx_description
1 polymer ?
#
loop_
_entity_poly.entity_id
_entity_poly.type
_entity_poly.pdbx_seq_one_letter_code
_entity_poly.pdbx_strand_id
1 'polypeptide(L)'
;MKGAIELSILSEYYGREIAAYDIQTTRCDLYGQGNGYRERVMLIYDGLHYDALAISPFENAPEEFDQTIFSVRFDRTIGHVEVLALNLVKDAQRRRSFTDTGNFTLRCAVCQIGLTGQKEAIEHAQATGHVNFQEYRPETNL
;
A
#
# COMPACT_ATOMS: atom_id res chain seq x y z
N MET A 1 6.10 -2.45 -6.78
CA MET A 1 5.39 -1.45 -5.96
C MET A 1 5.79 -0.06 -6.45
N LYS A 2 4.85 0.86 -6.70
CA LYS A 2 5.21 2.26 -7.00
C LYS A 2 5.87 2.86 -5.75
N GLY A 3 6.93 3.66 -5.89
CA GLY A 3 7.62 4.27 -4.73
C GLY A 3 8.77 3.46 -4.13
N ALA A 4 9.07 2.26 -4.64
CA ALA A 4 10.08 1.38 -4.05
C ALA A 4 11.51 1.99 -4.03
N ILE A 5 11.86 2.80 -5.04
CA ILE A 5 13.16 3.48 -5.12
C ILE A 5 13.23 4.55 -4.03
N GLU A 6 12.17 5.36 -3.92
CA GLU A 6 12.06 6.42 -2.92
C GLU A 6 12.10 5.85 -1.50
N LEU A 7 11.38 4.75 -1.23
CA LEU A 7 11.42 4.09 0.08
C LEU A 7 12.80 3.54 0.42
N SER A 8 13.55 3.04 -0.57
CA SER A 8 14.94 2.60 -0.35
C SER A 8 15.85 3.77 0.02
N ILE A 9 15.75 4.89 -0.71
CA ILE A 9 16.52 6.11 -0.44
C ILE A 9 16.17 6.69 0.94
N LEU A 10 14.88 6.74 1.30
CA LEU A 10 14.43 7.26 2.60
C LEU A 10 14.88 6.36 3.75
N SER A 11 14.84 5.04 3.58
CA SER A 11 15.36 4.07 4.56
C SER A 11 16.84 4.32 4.85
N GLU A 12 17.64 4.51 3.80
CA GLU A 12 19.06 4.83 3.92
C GLU A 12 19.29 6.19 4.58
N TYR A 13 18.61 7.23 4.11
CA TYR A 13 18.75 8.60 4.61
C TYR A 13 18.42 8.73 6.10
N TYR A 14 17.34 8.09 6.55
CA TYR A 14 16.92 8.14 7.95
C TYR A 14 17.61 7.09 8.83
N GLY A 15 18.34 6.14 8.25
CA GLY A 15 18.99 5.05 8.98
C GLY A 15 18.00 4.12 9.68
N ARG A 16 16.86 3.82 9.03
CA ARG A 16 15.73 3.06 9.59
C ARG A 16 15.20 2.05 8.58
N GLU A 17 14.73 0.92 9.06
CA GLU A 17 13.95 0.01 8.23
C GLU A 17 12.57 0.60 7.93
N ILE A 18 12.05 0.34 6.73
CA ILE A 18 10.67 0.68 6.35
C ILE A 18 9.99 -0.61 5.93
N ALA A 19 8.98 -1.05 6.68
CA ALA A 19 8.12 -2.17 6.30
C ALA A 19 6.89 -1.65 5.56
N ALA A 20 6.79 -1.94 4.25
CA ALA A 20 5.64 -1.58 3.44
C ALA A 20 4.75 -2.80 3.21
N TYR A 21 3.54 -2.78 3.79
CA TYR A 21 2.55 -3.84 3.66
C TYR A 21 1.61 -3.56 2.49
N ASP A 22 1.59 -4.46 1.51
CA ASP A 22 0.71 -4.39 0.34
C ASP A 22 -0.63 -5.09 0.65
N ILE A 23 -1.74 -4.34 0.67
CA ILE A 23 -3.06 -4.89 0.99
C ILE A 23 -3.46 -5.97 -0.02
N GLN A 24 -3.30 -5.71 -1.32
CA GLN A 24 -3.76 -6.60 -2.38
C GLN A 24 -3.12 -7.98 -2.29
N THR A 25 -1.81 -8.03 -2.07
CA THR A 25 -1.02 -9.28 -2.07
C THR A 25 -0.72 -9.82 -0.68
N THR A 26 -1.02 -9.06 0.38
CA THR A 26 -0.67 -9.35 1.79
C THR A 26 0.83 -9.50 2.07
N ARG A 27 1.70 -9.12 1.12
CA ARG A 27 3.15 -9.19 1.27
C ARG A 27 3.66 -7.97 2.05
N CYS A 28 4.81 -8.14 2.71
CA CYS A 28 5.56 -7.04 3.33
C CYS A 28 6.91 -6.90 2.62
N ASP A 29 7.13 -5.75 2.01
CA ASP A 29 8.42 -5.37 1.42
C ASP A 29 9.23 -4.60 2.47
N LEU A 30 10.39 -5.14 2.90
CA LEU A 30 11.21 -4.56 3.98
C LEU A 30 12.45 -3.85 3.41
N TYR A 31 12.43 -2.51 3.41
CA TYR A 31 13.53 -1.67 2.96
C TYR A 31 14.54 -1.44 4.09
N GLY A 32 15.83 -1.41 3.74
CA GLY A 32 16.93 -1.29 4.71
C GLY A 32 17.26 -2.59 5.46
N GLN A 33 16.63 -3.71 5.09
CA GLN A 33 16.93 -5.02 5.67
C GLN A 33 18.42 -5.36 5.49
N GLY A 34 19.05 -5.81 6.58
CA GLY A 34 20.47 -6.20 6.56
C GLY A 34 21.46 -5.05 6.80
N ASN A 35 21.02 -3.79 6.77
CA ASN A 35 21.87 -2.63 7.04
C ASN A 35 22.16 -2.41 8.55
N GLY A 36 21.69 -3.31 9.41
CA GLY A 36 21.93 -3.23 10.86
C GLY A 36 21.15 -2.13 11.57
N TYR A 37 20.16 -1.50 10.91
CA TYR A 37 19.29 -0.52 11.55
C TYR A 37 18.54 -1.13 12.74
N ARG A 38 18.32 -0.28 13.76
CA ARG A 38 17.75 -0.65 15.07
C ARG A 38 16.31 -0.19 15.25
N GLU A 39 15.78 0.53 14.28
CA GLU A 39 14.44 1.09 14.30
C GLU A 39 13.75 0.77 12.98
N ARG A 40 12.45 0.52 13.05
CA ARG A 40 11.59 0.25 11.91
C ARG A 40 10.32 1.09 12.00
N VAL A 41 9.93 1.66 10.86
CA VAL A 41 8.60 2.26 10.65
C VAL A 41 7.77 1.37 9.73
N MET A 42 6.45 1.55 9.75
CA MET A 42 5.52 0.72 8.98
C MET A 42 4.62 1.58 8.11
N LEU A 43 4.40 1.14 6.87
CA LEU A 43 3.47 1.72 5.92
C LEU A 43 2.48 0.66 5.45
N ILE A 44 1.27 1.06 5.09
CA ILE A 44 0.29 0.24 4.39
C ILE A 44 0.02 0.83 3.01
N TYR A 45 -0.09 -0.02 1.99
CA TYR A 45 -0.23 0.36 0.59
C TYR A 45 -1.48 -0.27 -0.01
N ASP A 46 -2.37 0.57 -0.54
CA ASP A 46 -3.66 0.16 -1.11
C ASP A 46 -3.63 -0.04 -2.63
N GLY A 47 -2.47 0.09 -3.28
CA GLY A 47 -2.35 0.06 -4.75
C GLY A 47 -2.23 1.45 -5.39
N LEU A 48 -2.53 2.52 -4.66
CA LEU A 48 -2.38 3.91 -5.11
C LEU A 48 -1.70 4.80 -4.06
N HIS A 49 -2.07 4.68 -2.80
CA HIS A 49 -1.63 5.49 -1.68
C HIS A 49 -0.86 4.67 -0.65
N TYR A 50 0.09 5.35 0.01
CA TYR A 50 0.71 4.87 1.24
C TYR A 50 0.15 5.65 2.43
N ASP A 51 -0.22 4.93 3.47
CA ASP A 51 -0.54 5.49 4.78
C ASP A 51 0.45 4.97 5.83
N ALA A 52 0.76 5.80 6.83
CA ALA A 52 1.59 5.39 7.96
C ALA A 52 0.79 4.50 8.91
N LEU A 53 1.43 3.45 9.44
CA LEU A 53 0.86 2.62 10.49
C LEU A 53 1.43 3.02 11.85
N ALA A 54 0.54 3.16 12.83
CA ALA A 54 0.87 3.45 14.22
C ALA A 54 0.18 2.46 15.17
N ILE A 55 0.73 2.31 16.37
CA ILE A 55 0.08 1.57 17.46
C ILE A 55 -0.34 2.57 18.53
N SER A 56 -1.66 2.62 18.77
CA SER A 56 -2.23 3.37 19.88
C SER A 56 -2.25 2.51 21.14
N PRO A 57 -1.90 3.05 22.32
CA PRO A 57 -1.81 2.26 23.56
C PRO A 57 -3.17 1.74 24.05
N PHE A 58 -4.26 2.43 23.70
CA PHE A 58 -5.64 2.03 24.00
C PHE A 58 -6.62 2.71 23.03
N GLU A 59 -7.85 2.23 22.99
CA GLU A 59 -8.90 2.77 22.12
C GLU A 59 -9.20 4.24 22.48
N ASN A 60 -9.22 5.13 21.48
CA ASN A 60 -9.39 6.58 21.65
C ASN A 60 -8.29 7.28 22.45
N ALA A 61 -7.08 6.70 22.55
CA ALA A 61 -5.94 7.47 23.07
C ALA A 61 -5.65 8.66 22.14
N PRO A 62 -5.19 9.80 22.68
CA PRO A 62 -4.72 10.90 21.85
C PRO A 62 -3.57 10.47 20.92
N GLU A 63 -3.57 10.97 19.68
CA GLU A 63 -2.58 10.62 18.64
C GLU A 63 -1.13 10.91 19.07
N GLU A 64 -0.91 11.85 20.00
CA GLU A 64 0.40 12.13 20.60
C GLU A 64 1.01 10.93 21.36
N PHE A 65 0.20 9.94 21.74
CA PHE A 65 0.66 8.69 22.37
C PHE A 65 0.90 7.57 21.37
N ASP A 66 0.62 7.77 20.08
CA ASP A 66 0.78 6.74 19.08
C ASP A 66 2.26 6.45 18.83
N GLN A 67 2.60 5.16 18.88
CA GLN A 67 3.93 4.70 18.53
C GLN A 67 4.03 4.47 17.03
N THR A 68 4.92 5.19 16.36
CA THR A 68 5.19 5.08 14.91
C THR A 68 6.57 4.52 14.58
N ILE A 69 7.49 4.50 15.56
CA ILE A 69 8.85 3.97 15.44
C ILE A 69 9.01 2.81 16.43
N PHE A 70 9.47 1.68 15.91
CA PHE A 70 9.57 0.42 16.66
C PHE A 70 11.02 -0.08 16.71
N SER A 71 11.47 -0.51 17.89
CA SER A 71 12.81 -1.09 18.05
C SER A 71 12.90 -2.46 17.39
N VAL A 72 13.89 -2.65 16.52
CA VAL A 72 14.24 -3.93 15.91
C VAL A 72 15.01 -4.77 16.91
N ARG A 73 14.48 -5.96 17.20
CA ARG A 73 15.03 -6.93 18.16
C ARG A 73 16.19 -7.72 17.54
N PHE A 74 16.86 -8.53 18.36
CA PHE A 74 17.97 -9.38 17.93
C PHE A 74 17.56 -10.39 16.83
N ASP A 75 16.33 -10.88 16.90
CA ASP A 75 15.73 -11.78 15.89
C ASP A 75 15.28 -11.06 14.60
N ARG A 76 15.60 -9.76 14.45
CA ARG A 76 15.21 -8.88 13.34
C ARG A 76 13.70 -8.61 13.24
N THR A 77 12.93 -8.93 14.27
CA THR A 77 11.50 -8.58 14.35
C THR A 77 11.28 -7.30 15.14
N ILE A 78 10.08 -6.71 15.04
CA ILE A 78 9.58 -5.72 16.01
C ILE A 78 8.58 -6.34 17.02
N GLY A 79 8.65 -7.66 17.21
CA GLY A 79 7.80 -8.40 18.13
C GLY A 79 6.34 -8.52 17.68
N HIS A 80 5.41 -8.47 18.64
CA HIS A 80 3.98 -8.70 18.38
C HIS A 80 3.35 -7.67 17.43
N VAL A 81 3.98 -6.50 17.26
CA VAL A 81 3.51 -5.45 16.35
C VAL A 81 3.41 -5.93 14.90
N GLU A 82 4.33 -6.79 14.43
CA GLU A 82 4.25 -7.37 13.08
C GLU A 82 2.99 -8.21 12.88
N VAL A 83 2.56 -8.94 13.92
CA VAL A 83 1.36 -9.76 13.88
C VAL A 83 0.11 -8.88 13.81
N LEU A 84 0.08 -7.78 14.57
CA LEU A 84 -1.01 -6.81 14.53
C LEU A 84 -1.12 -6.15 13.16
N ALA A 85 0.01 -5.69 12.60
CA ALA A 85 0.06 -5.12 11.26
C ALA A 85 -0.42 -6.12 10.19
N LEU A 86 0.06 -7.36 10.22
CA LEU A 86 -0.36 -8.39 9.27
C LEU A 86 -1.86 -8.72 9.40
N ASN A 87 -2.41 -8.73 10.61
CA ASN A 87 -3.85 -8.95 10.83
C ASN A 87 -4.69 -7.81 10.26
N LEU A 88 -4.26 -6.56 10.44
CA LEU A 88 -4.90 -5.39 9.84
C LEU A 88 -4.90 -5.48 8.31
N VAL A 89 -3.75 -5.83 7.72
CA VAL A 89 -3.58 -5.98 6.27
C VAL A 89 -4.49 -7.09 5.73
N LYS A 90 -4.55 -8.24 6.40
CA LYS A 90 -5.46 -9.34 6.02
C LYS A 90 -6.93 -8.94 6.11
N ASP A 91 -7.30 -8.13 7.11
CA ASP A 91 -8.66 -7.65 7.24
C ASP A 91 -9.03 -6.66 6.13
N ALA A 92 -8.15 -5.70 5.85
CA ALA A 92 -8.30 -4.78 4.72
C ALA A 92 -8.37 -5.53 3.38
N GLN A 93 -7.57 -6.58 3.20
CA GLN A 93 -7.59 -7.42 2.00
C GLN A 93 -8.91 -8.17 1.84
N ARG A 94 -9.45 -8.76 2.92
CA ARG A 94 -10.78 -9.41 2.91
C ARG A 94 -11.90 -8.43 2.56
N ARG A 95 -11.80 -7.18 3.05
CA ARG A 95 -12.74 -6.10 2.74
C ARG A 95 -12.54 -5.49 1.35
N ARG A 96 -11.52 -5.94 0.60
CA ARG A 96 -11.10 -5.36 -0.68
C ARG A 96 -10.87 -3.85 -0.59
N SER A 97 -10.27 -3.40 0.52
CA SER A 97 -9.87 -2.01 0.76
C SER A 97 -8.55 -1.70 0.03
N PHE A 98 -8.53 -1.94 -1.28
CA PHE A 98 -7.40 -1.67 -2.17
C PHE A 98 -7.89 -1.40 -3.60
N THR A 99 -7.10 -0.65 -4.35
CA THR A 99 -7.30 -0.36 -5.77
C THR A 99 -6.46 -1.30 -6.61
N ASP A 100 -7.12 -2.26 -7.27
CA ASP A 100 -6.47 -3.16 -8.23
C ASP A 100 -6.20 -2.45 -9.56
N THR A 101 -5.14 -1.64 -9.61
CA THR A 101 -4.72 -0.94 -10.84
C THR A 101 -4.38 -1.89 -12.01
N GLY A 102 -4.26 -3.19 -11.77
CA GLY A 102 -4.07 -4.19 -12.82
C GLY A 102 -5.38 -4.61 -13.51
N ASN A 103 -6.49 -4.68 -12.75
CA ASN A 103 -7.76 -5.27 -13.22
C ASN A 103 -9.00 -4.37 -13.06
N PHE A 104 -8.85 -3.15 -12.54
CA PHE A 104 -9.96 -2.21 -12.40
C PHE A 104 -10.65 -1.91 -13.74
N THR A 105 -11.98 -1.81 -13.70
CA THR A 105 -12.76 -1.52 -14.90
C THR A 105 -12.85 -0.01 -15.10
N LEU A 106 -12.39 0.44 -16.25
CA LEU A 106 -12.39 1.82 -16.68
C LEU A 106 -13.40 2.01 -17.80
N ARG A 107 -13.96 3.21 -17.89
CA ARG A 107 -14.72 3.66 -19.05
C ARG A 107 -14.09 4.93 -19.60
N CYS A 108 -13.82 4.95 -20.90
CA CYS A 108 -13.45 6.18 -21.58
C CYS A 108 -14.65 7.15 -21.59
N ALA A 109 -14.53 8.32 -21.00
CA ALA A 109 -15.60 9.31 -20.96
C ALA A 109 -15.93 9.92 -22.34
N VAL A 110 -15.04 9.78 -23.32
CA VAL A 110 -15.22 10.33 -24.68
C VAL A 110 -15.97 9.36 -25.59
N CYS A 111 -15.54 8.10 -25.66
CA CYS A 111 -16.09 7.11 -26.59
C CYS A 111 -16.83 5.95 -25.90
N GLN A 112 -16.94 5.97 -24.57
CA GLN A 112 -17.70 5.01 -23.75
C GLN A 112 -17.22 3.55 -23.81
N ILE A 113 -16.04 3.29 -24.39
CA ILE A 113 -15.42 1.95 -24.39
C ILE A 113 -15.03 1.57 -22.96
N GLY A 114 -15.41 0.34 -22.57
CA GLY A 114 -14.95 -0.30 -21.35
C GLY A 114 -13.54 -0.87 -21.53
N LEU A 115 -12.68 -0.66 -20.54
CA LEU A 115 -11.28 -1.01 -20.54
C LEU A 115 -10.95 -1.70 -19.21
N THR A 116 -9.99 -2.61 -19.23
CA THR A 116 -9.53 -3.36 -18.06
C THR A 116 -8.10 -2.99 -17.74
N GLY A 117 -7.92 -2.38 -16.57
CA GLY A 117 -6.61 -2.04 -16.04
C GLY A 117 -5.92 -0.88 -16.76
N GLN A 118 -4.75 -0.51 -16.21
CA GLN A 118 -3.95 0.60 -16.73
C GLN A 118 -3.41 0.33 -18.14
N LYS A 119 -3.13 -0.94 -18.49
CA LYS A 119 -2.56 -1.31 -19.78
C LYS A 119 -3.50 -0.95 -20.94
N GLU A 120 -4.75 -1.41 -20.88
CA GLU A 120 -5.74 -1.12 -21.93
C GLU A 120 -6.05 0.38 -22.01
N ALA A 121 -6.06 1.10 -20.88
CA ALA A 121 -6.22 2.55 -20.88
C ALA A 121 -5.08 3.28 -21.60
N ILE A 122 -3.84 2.85 -21.43
CA ILE A 122 -2.68 3.42 -22.14
C ILE A 122 -2.78 3.12 -23.63
N GLU A 123 -3.05 1.87 -24.02
CA GLU A 123 -3.19 1.49 -25.43
C GLU A 123 -4.34 2.25 -26.10
N HIS A 124 -5.47 2.41 -25.41
CA HIS A 124 -6.61 3.20 -25.87
C HIS A 124 -6.26 4.68 -26.05
N ALA A 125 -5.58 5.28 -25.08
CA ALA A 125 -5.14 6.68 -25.16
C ALA A 125 -4.17 6.91 -26.32
N GLN A 126 -3.24 5.98 -26.56
CA GLN A 126 -2.29 6.05 -27.67
C GLN A 126 -2.97 5.92 -29.03
N ALA A 127 -3.95 5.02 -29.15
CA ALA A 127 -4.66 4.79 -30.42
C ALA A 127 -5.68 5.89 -30.76
N THR A 128 -6.31 6.48 -29.74
CA THR A 128 -7.47 7.38 -29.94
C THR A 128 -7.25 8.82 -29.50
N GLY A 129 -6.20 9.10 -28.73
CA GLY A 129 -5.98 10.41 -28.09
C GLY A 129 -6.88 10.69 -26.88
N HIS A 130 -7.75 9.76 -26.48
CA HIS A 130 -8.63 9.93 -25.32
C HIS A 130 -7.89 9.66 -24.01
N VAL A 131 -7.84 10.63 -23.10
CA VAL A 131 -7.16 10.52 -21.79
C VAL A 131 -8.10 10.63 -20.59
N ASN A 132 -9.40 10.82 -20.81
CA ASN A 132 -10.39 10.94 -19.75
C ASN A 132 -11.04 9.58 -19.46
N PHE A 133 -10.58 8.93 -18.38
CA PHE A 133 -11.06 7.63 -17.93
C PHE A 133 -11.74 7.74 -16.56
N GLN A 134 -12.86 7.04 -16.41
CA GLN A 134 -13.58 6.94 -15.14
C GLN A 134 -13.61 5.48 -14.71
N GLU A 135 -13.21 5.21 -13.47
CA GLU A 135 -13.42 3.90 -12.86
C GLU A 135 -14.92 3.71 -12.62
N TYR A 136 -15.44 2.53 -12.94
CA TYR A 136 -16.79 2.14 -12.57
C TYR A 136 -16.79 0.72 -12.04
N ARG A 137 -17.63 0.47 -11.04
CA ARG A 137 -17.90 -0.88 -10.56
C ARG A 137 -19.14 -1.38 -11.30
N PRO A 138 -19.04 -2.31 -12.26
CA PRO A 138 -20.24 -2.94 -12.80
C PRO A 138 -21.00 -3.58 -11.63
N GLU A 139 -22.30 -3.32 -11.53
CA GLU A 139 -23.14 -3.96 -10.53
C GLU A 139 -23.05 -5.48 -10.70
N THR A 140 -22.33 -6.13 -9.78
CA THR A 140 -22.40 -7.58 -9.64
C THR A 140 -23.78 -7.89 -9.09
N ASN A 141 -24.67 -8.43 -9.94
CA ASN A 141 -25.84 -9.16 -9.44
C ASN A 141 -25.33 -10.21 -8.45
N LEU A 142 -25.73 -10.04 -7.19
CA LEU A 142 -25.62 -11.05 -6.14
C LEU A 142 -26.31 -12.35 -6.57
#